data_AF-A0A953TUC2-F1
#
_entry.id   AF-A0A953TUC2-F1
#
_cell.length_a   1.000
_cell.length_b   1.000
_cell.length_c   1.000
_cell.angle_alpha   90.00
_cell.angle_beta   90.00
_cell.angle_gamma   90.00
#
_symmetry.space_group_name_H-M   'P 1'
#
loop_
_entity.id
_entity.type
_entity.pdbx_description
1 polymer ?
#
loop_
_entity_poly.entity_id
_entity_poly.type
_entity_poly.pdbx_seq_one_letter_code
_entity_poly.pdbx_strand_id
1 'polypeptide(L)' 'MNKLKALTAIIVFSGALLPLATAKPEYAKKEGKACTFCHVKAGSKELTDAGKYYKEHNHSLEGYKAPSKG' A
#
# COMPACT_ATOMS: atom_id res chain seq x y z
N MET A 1 13.26 -42.64 -14.70
CA MET A 1 12.77 -42.02 -13.44
C MET A 1 13.70 -40.91 -12.93
N ASN A 2 14.09 -39.93 -13.76
CA ASN A 2 15.02 -38.85 -13.32
C ASN A 2 14.74 -37.46 -13.94
N LYS A 3 13.63 -37.29 -14.67
CA LYS A 3 13.23 -36.01 -15.29
C LYS A 3 12.04 -35.36 -14.56
N LEU A 4 11.30 -36.13 -13.76
CA LEU A 4 10.11 -35.67 -13.03
C LEU A 4 10.44 -34.96 -11.71
N LYS A 5 11.57 -35.32 -11.07
CA LYS A 5 12.06 -34.65 -9.85
C LYS A 5 12.69 -33.28 -10.10
N ALA A 6 13.17 -33.03 -11.31
CA ALA A 6 13.73 -31.73 -11.70
C ALA A 6 12.63 -30.67 -11.92
N LEU A 7 11.42 -31.10 -12.29
CA LEU A 7 10.30 -30.18 -12.56
C LEU A 7 9.63 -29.68 -11.26
N THR A 8 9.67 -30.48 -10.19
CA THR A 8 9.01 -30.18 -8.91
C THR A 8 9.79 -29.19 -8.03
N ALA A 9 11.06 -28.92 -8.34
CA ALA A 9 11.89 -27.97 -7.60
C ALA A 9 11.71 -26.50 -8.02
N ILE A 10 11.07 -26.23 -9.16
CA ILE A 10 10.95 -24.86 -9.72
C ILE A 10 9.69 -24.14 -9.21
N ILE A 11 8.66 -24.86 -8.78
CA ILE A 11 7.36 -24.27 -8.41
C ILE A 11 7.37 -23.68 -6.99
N VAL A 12 8.32 -24.07 -6.13
CA VAL A 12 8.36 -23.64 -4.71
C VAL A 12 9.03 -22.27 -4.51
N PHE A 13 9.73 -21.72 -5.51
CA PHE A 13 10.49 -20.48 -5.34
C PHE A 13 9.74 -19.20 -5.76
N SER A 14 8.59 -19.32 -6.45
CA SER A 14 7.88 -18.14 -6.99
C SER A 14 6.83 -17.52 -6.06
N GLY A 15 6.65 -18.03 -4.84
CA GLY A 15 5.58 -17.58 -3.92
C GLY A 15 5.93 -16.47 -2.94
N ALA A 16 7.21 -16.09 -2.81
CA ALA A 16 7.69 -15.31 -1.66
C ALA A 16 7.90 -13.80 -1.89
N LEU A 17 7.52 -13.24 -3.04
CA LEU A 17 7.58 -11.79 -3.30
C LEU A 17 6.19 -11.14 -3.22
N LEU A 18 5.45 -11.41 -2.14
CA LEU A 18 4.37 -10.50 -1.78
C LEU A 18 5.01 -9.23 -1.20
N PRO A 19 4.84 -8.03 -1.80
CA PRO A 19 5.23 -6.80 -1.13
C PRO A 19 4.35 -6.68 0.12
N LEU A 20 4.96 -7.04 1.26
CA LEU A 20 4.50 -6.65 2.57
C LEU A 20 4.39 -5.14 2.51
N ALA A 21 3.16 -4.63 2.46
CA ALA A 21 2.93 -3.20 2.54
C ALA A 21 3.42 -2.78 3.93
N THR A 22 4.67 -2.31 4.01
CA THR A 22 5.27 -1.90 5.28
C THR A 22 4.51 -0.65 5.70
N ALA A 23 3.61 -0.78 6.67
CA ALA A 23 2.99 0.38 7.29
C ALA A 23 4.13 1.27 7.84
N LYS A 24 4.11 2.56 7.49
CA LYS A 24 5.06 3.56 7.98
C LYS A 24 4.40 4.31 9.14
N PRO A 25 4.53 3.84 10.39
CA PRO A 25 3.87 4.49 11.53
C PRO A 25 4.31 5.95 11.71
N GLU A 26 5.46 6.34 11.18
CA GLU A 26 5.97 7.70 11.18
C GLU A 26 5.02 8.66 10.44
N TYR A 27 4.44 8.24 9.32
CA TYR A 27 3.50 9.07 8.55
C TYR A 27 2.16 9.20 9.27
N ALA A 28 1.67 8.13 9.88
CA ALA A 28 0.46 8.17 10.68
C ALA A 28 0.62 9.13 11.88
N LYS A 29 1.79 9.11 12.54
CA LYS A 29 2.12 10.03 13.64
C LYS A 29 2.26 11.48 13.17
N LYS A 30 2.95 11.70 12.04
CA LYS A 30 3.16 13.04 11.46
C LYS A 30 1.84 13.73 11.13
N GLU A 31 0.96 13.02 10.43
CA GLU A 31 -0.27 13.62 9.90
C GLU A 31 -1.43 13.60 10.91
N GLY A 32 -1.44 12.62 11.83
CA GLY A 32 -2.46 12.49 12.87
C GLY A 32 -3.89 12.34 12.34
N LYS A 33 -4.06 11.94 11.07
CA LYS A 33 -5.38 11.74 10.43
C LYS A 33 -5.89 10.32 10.67
N ALA A 34 -7.21 10.17 10.63
CA ALA A 34 -7.83 8.85 10.65
C ALA A 34 -7.33 8.01 9.47
N CYS A 35 -7.20 6.69 9.65
CA CYS A 35 -6.78 5.78 8.57
C CYS A 35 -7.65 5.93 7.31
N THR A 36 -8.95 6.20 7.50
CA THR A 36 -9.94 6.40 6.42
C THR A 36 -9.77 7.71 5.66
N PHE A 37 -8.93 8.63 6.15
CA PHE A 37 -8.61 9.86 5.44
C PHE A 37 -7.76 9.55 4.20
N CYS A 38 -6.73 8.72 4.33
CA CYS A 38 -5.86 8.32 3.23
C CYS A 38 -6.29 7.00 2.57
N HIS A 39 -6.89 6.07 3.31
CA HIS A 39 -7.30 4.76 2.82
C HIS A 39 -8.83 4.65 2.74
N VAL A 40 -9.37 3.90 1.77
CA VAL A 40 -10.83 3.68 1.68
C VAL A 40 -11.36 2.97 2.94
N LYS A 41 -10.58 2.04 3.48
CA LYS A 41 -10.80 1.37 4.77
C LYS A 41 -9.46 1.16 5.47
N ALA A 42 -9.47 1.09 6.80
CA ALA A 42 -8.25 0.84 7.57
C ALA A 42 -7.55 -0.45 7.09
N GLY A 43 -6.24 -0.36 6.82
CA GLY A 43 -5.44 -1.48 6.32
C GLY A 43 -5.62 -1.82 4.84
N SER A 44 -6.47 -1.11 4.08
CA SER A 44 -6.57 -1.31 2.63
C SER A 44 -5.39 -0.72 1.88
N LYS A 45 -5.00 -1.35 0.77
CA LYS A 45 -4.07 -0.75 -0.19
C LYS A 45 -4.74 0.31 -1.07
N GLU A 46 -6.07 0.36 -1.08
CA GLU A 46 -6.85 1.36 -1.82
C GLU A 46 -6.81 2.70 -1.10
N LEU A 47 -6.48 3.74 -1.87
CA LEU A 47 -6.33 5.10 -1.40
C LEU A 47 -7.52 5.96 -1.83
N THR A 48 -7.95 6.84 -0.93
CA THR A 48 -8.84 7.96 -1.26
C THR A 48 -8.09 8.99 -2.12
N ASP A 49 -8.78 10.03 -2.58
CA ASP A 49 -8.14 11.12 -3.31
C ASP A 49 -7.08 11.84 -2.46
N ALA A 50 -7.29 11.95 -1.15
CA ALA A 50 -6.30 12.48 -0.22
C ALA A 50 -5.07 11.58 -0.12
N GLY A 51 -5.27 10.26 -0.05
CA GLY A 51 -4.17 9.30 -0.02
C GLY A 51 -3.35 9.29 -1.31
N LYS A 52 -4.02 9.43 -2.47
CA LYS A 52 -3.33 9.57 -3.77
C LYS A 52 -2.51 10.85 -3.83
N TYR A 53 -3.12 11.98 -3.44
CA TYR A 53 -2.41 13.27 -3.35
C TYR A 53 -1.18 13.16 -2.45
N TYR A 54 -1.33 12.58 -1.25
CA TYR A 54 -0.22 12.41 -0.33
C TYR A 54 0.94 11.60 -0.94
N LYS A 55 0.62 10.52 -1.66
CA LYS A 55 1.62 9.69 -2.35
C LYS A 55 2.35 10.47 -3.46
N GLU A 56 1.64 11.32 -4.19
CA GLU A 56 2.16 12.09 -5.33
C GLU A 56 2.89 13.37 -4.89
N HIS A 57 2.55 13.91 -3.71
CA HIS A 57 3.07 15.16 -3.17
C HIS A 57 4.07 14.93 -2.03
N ASN A 58 5.06 14.07 -2.25
CA ASN A 58 6.17 13.82 -1.32
C ASN A 58 5.74 13.43 0.11
N HIS A 59 4.63 12.70 0.26
CA HIS A 59 4.08 12.38 1.58
C HIS A 59 3.78 13.65 2.41
N SER A 60 3.12 14.63 1.77
CA SER A 60 2.60 15.85 2.37
C SER A 60 1.14 16.07 2.01
N LEU A 61 0.35 16.56 2.97
CA LEU A 61 -1.02 17.03 2.76
C LEU A 61 -1.10 18.55 2.56
N GLU A 62 0.04 19.24 2.51
CA GLU A 62 0.09 20.69 2.29
C GLU A 62 -0.53 21.04 0.95
N GLY A 63 -1.50 21.95 0.96
CA GLY A 63 -2.22 22.37 -0.25
C GLY A 63 -3.31 21.40 -0.73
N TYR A 64 -3.49 20.25 -0.09
CA TYR A 64 -4.62 19.36 -0.39
C TYR A 64 -5.95 20.04 -0.06
N LYS A 65 -6.78 20.23 -1.08
CA LYS A 65 -8.18 20.65 -0.93
C LYS A 65 -9.05 19.44 -1.22
N ALA A 66 -9.81 19.01 -0.22
CA ALA A 66 -10.77 17.94 -0.43
C ALA A 66 -11.71 18.35 -1.58
N PRO A 67 -11.98 17.47 -2.55
CA PRO A 67 -12.98 17.76 -3.57
C PRO A 67 -14.30 18.03 -2.84
N SER A 68 -14.93 19.17 -3.14
CA SER A 68 -16.24 19.49 -2.56
C SER A 68 -17.17 18.34 -2.92
N LYS A 69 -17.66 17.61 -1.91
CA LYS A 69 -18.77 16.69 -2.10
C LYS A 69 -19.97 17.55 -2.44
N GLY A 70 -20.22 17.71 -3.75
CA GLY A 70 -21.45 18.28 -4.28
C GLY A 70 -22.63 17.40 -3.97
#